data_AF-A0A9W8KFM6-F1
#
_entry.id   AF-A0A9W8KFM6-F1
#
_cell.length_a   1.000
_cell.length_b   1.000
_cell.length_c   1.000
_cell.angle_alpha   90.00
_cell.angle_beta   90.00
_cell.angle_gamma   90.00
#
_symmetry.space_group_name_H-M   'P 1'
#
loop_
_entity.id
_entity.type
_entity.pdbx_description
1 polymer ?
#
loop_
_entity_poly.entity_id
_entity_poly.type
_entity_poly.pdbx_seq_one_letter_code
_entity_poly.pdbx_strand_id
1 'polypeptide(L)'
;MIWSSAQPFSVNNMLQVFMKQEQKRFVRVWDRRFCGLVGAYYGKARTTKDLLKITEGYSLADSPHKNVYETYKGYLGIAPEMKGHWTLENTILVDDSETKAVQQKENHVHISSFEDLSRDDELLRLQHYLEMYVANKGAYPNLVDYLKEHPWPKFRDRASSEQPPAPEQGQ
;
A
#
# COMPACT_ATOMS: atom_id res chain seq x y z
N MET A 1 2.03 4.65 -4.53
CA MET A 1 0.80 5.34 -4.08
C MET A 1 0.82 5.43 -2.57
N ILE A 2 0.22 6.45 -1.97
CA ILE A 2 0.00 6.52 -0.52
C ILE A 2 -1.50 6.39 -0.25
N TRP A 3 -1.89 5.54 0.69
CA TRP A 3 -3.27 5.44 1.14
C TRP A 3 -3.28 5.47 2.67
N SER A 4 -3.71 6.59 3.24
CA SER A 4 -3.76 6.81 4.68
C SER A 4 -5.19 6.72 5.20
N SER A 5 -5.37 6.16 6.40
CA SER A 5 -6.64 6.20 7.13
C SER A 5 -6.82 7.50 7.93
N ALA A 6 -5.89 8.44 7.83
CA ALA A 6 -5.96 9.75 8.48
C ALA A 6 -6.78 10.77 7.67
N GLN A 7 -7.25 11.82 8.33
CA GLN A 7 -8.02 12.89 7.70
C GLN A 7 -7.16 13.70 6.70
N PRO A 8 -7.75 14.36 5.69
CA PRO A 8 -7.02 15.05 4.62
C PRO A 8 -5.94 16.02 5.13
N PHE A 9 -6.25 16.81 6.16
CA PHE A 9 -5.31 17.76 6.74
C PHE A 9 -4.08 17.09 7.35
N SER A 10 -4.27 16.01 8.12
CA SER A 10 -3.18 15.24 8.70
C SER A 10 -2.27 14.61 7.63
N VAL A 11 -2.87 14.08 6.57
CA VAL A 11 -2.12 13.52 5.42
C VAL A 11 -1.31 14.62 4.74
N ASN A 12 -1.92 15.76 4.43
CA ASN A 12 -1.23 16.88 3.81
C ASN A 12 -0.04 17.36 4.66
N ASN A 13 -0.22 17.56 5.97
CA ASN A 13 0.86 18.00 6.85
C ASN A 13 2.02 17.00 6.87
N MET A 14 1.74 15.70 7.00
CA MET A 14 2.77 14.65 6.96
C MET A 14 3.57 14.71 5.66
N LEU A 15 2.89 14.86 4.52
CA LEU A 15 3.58 14.95 3.23
C LEU A 15 4.39 16.22 3.06
N GLN A 16 3.95 17.35 3.62
CA GLN A 16 4.71 18.60 3.57
C GLN A 16 5.97 18.56 4.44
N VAL A 17 5.94 17.83 5.56
CA VAL A 17 7.08 17.72 6.48
C VAL A 17 8.10 16.69 5.98
N PHE A 18 7.66 15.48 5.64
CA PHE A 18 8.57 14.35 5.41
C PHE A 18 8.79 14.01 3.93
N MET A 19 7.87 14.37 3.04
CA MET A 19 7.87 13.88 1.65
C MET A 19 7.68 14.99 0.61
N LYS A 20 7.97 16.24 0.96
CA LYS A 20 7.68 17.42 0.11
C LYS A 20 8.24 17.30 -1.30
N GLN A 21 9.46 16.79 -1.44
CA GLN A 21 10.14 16.65 -2.72
C GLN A 21 9.63 15.43 -3.51
N GLU A 22 9.21 14.37 -2.82
CA GLU A 22 8.77 13.10 -3.42
C GLU A 22 7.32 13.14 -3.91
N GLN A 23 6.51 14.12 -3.49
CA GLN A 23 5.08 14.20 -3.82
C GLN A 23 4.79 14.07 -5.32
N LYS A 24 5.66 14.61 -6.18
CA LYS A 24 5.52 14.53 -7.65
C LYS A 24 5.66 13.11 -8.22
N ARG A 25 6.28 12.19 -7.47
CA ARG A 25 6.49 10.80 -7.88
C ARG A 25 5.33 9.89 -7.49
N PHE A 26 4.47 10.33 -6.58
CA PHE A 26 3.31 9.55 -6.20
C PHE A 26 2.29 9.55 -7.33
N VAL A 27 1.98 8.35 -7.82
CA VAL A 27 0.85 8.13 -8.71
C VAL A 27 -0.41 8.77 -8.12
N ARG A 28 -0.73 8.44 -6.87
CA ARG A 28 -1.81 9.07 -6.09
C ARG A 28 -1.50 9.06 -4.59
N VAL A 29 -2.20 9.94 -3.90
CA VAL A 29 -2.30 9.99 -2.44
C VAL A 29 -3.78 9.96 -2.10
N TRP A 30 -4.18 9.05 -1.24
CA TRP A 30 -5.54 8.88 -0.73
C TRP A 30 -5.55 9.06 0.79
N ASP A 31 -6.58 9.75 1.27
CA ASP A 31 -6.85 9.96 2.69
C ASP A 31 -8.07 9.12 3.16
N ARG A 32 -8.52 9.36 4.39
CA ARG A 32 -9.66 8.69 5.02
C ARG A 32 -10.93 8.65 4.14
N ARG A 33 -11.17 9.63 3.27
CA ARG A 33 -12.34 9.67 2.37
C ARG A 33 -12.35 8.49 1.39
N PHE A 34 -11.21 7.87 1.12
CA PHE A 34 -11.10 6.73 0.23
C PHE A 34 -11.24 5.38 0.95
N CYS A 35 -11.16 5.35 2.29
CA CYS A 35 -11.36 4.13 3.07
C CYS A 35 -12.85 3.73 3.16
N GLY A 36 -13.12 2.44 3.36
CA GLY A 36 -14.38 2.01 3.96
C GLY A 36 -14.36 2.34 5.45
N LEU A 37 -15.43 2.93 6.00
CA LEU A 37 -15.49 3.35 7.40
C LEU A 37 -16.67 2.68 8.12
N VAL A 38 -16.39 2.16 9.31
CA VAL A 38 -17.42 1.74 10.28
C VAL A 38 -17.18 2.51 11.57
N GLY A 39 -18.08 3.44 11.88
CA GLY A 39 -17.97 4.36 13.02
C GLY A 39 -18.01 5.83 12.60
N ALA A 40 -17.56 6.73 13.47
CA ALA A 40 -17.63 8.17 13.24
C ALA A 40 -16.45 8.67 12.40
N TYR A 41 -16.72 9.42 11.32
CA TYR A 41 -15.69 9.94 10.41
C TYR A 41 -14.62 10.78 11.12
N TYR A 42 -15.05 11.70 11.99
CA TYR A 42 -14.16 12.59 12.76
C TYR A 42 -13.62 11.95 14.05
N GLY A 43 -14.04 10.73 14.37
CA GLY A 43 -13.68 10.03 15.61
C GLY A 43 -12.98 8.69 15.36
N LYS A 44 -13.10 7.80 16.35
CA LYS A 44 -12.63 6.41 16.22
C LYS A 44 -13.54 5.68 15.24
N ALA A 45 -12.94 5.16 14.18
CA ALA A 45 -13.61 4.33 13.19
C ALA A 45 -12.70 3.16 12.81
N ARG A 46 -13.30 2.02 12.52
CA ARG A 46 -12.60 0.95 11.80
C ARG A 46 -12.52 1.36 10.34
N THR A 47 -11.34 1.17 9.75
CA THR A 47 -11.09 1.52 8.35
C THR A 47 -10.73 0.29 7.54
N THR A 48 -11.22 0.18 6.31
CA THR A 48 -10.79 -0.81 5.32
C THR A 48 -10.26 -0.13 4.06
N LYS A 49 -9.37 -0.82 3.35
CA LYS A 49 -8.73 -0.41 2.11
C LYS A 49 -9.00 -1.47 1.05
N ASP A 50 -9.99 -1.21 0.22
CA ASP A 50 -10.43 -2.10 -0.84
C ASP A 50 -9.60 -1.88 -2.12
N LEU A 51 -8.71 -2.81 -2.47
CA LEU A 51 -7.89 -2.71 -3.68
C LEU A 51 -8.71 -2.69 -4.98
N LEU A 52 -9.96 -3.17 -4.96
CA LEU A 52 -10.86 -3.02 -6.11
C LEU A 52 -11.11 -1.54 -6.43
N LYS A 53 -11.07 -0.64 -5.45
CA LYS A 53 -11.16 0.81 -5.72
C LYS A 53 -10.05 1.31 -6.64
N ILE A 54 -8.84 0.77 -6.52
CA ILE A 54 -7.75 1.14 -7.42
C ILE A 54 -8.01 0.54 -8.80
N THR A 55 -8.38 -0.75 -8.83
CA THR A 55 -8.63 -1.51 -10.07
C THR A 55 -9.75 -0.90 -10.91
N GLU A 56 -10.82 -0.46 -10.25
CA GLU A 56 -12.04 0.04 -10.88
C GLU A 56 -12.02 1.54 -11.19
N GLY A 57 -10.94 2.23 -10.83
CA GLY A 57 -10.79 3.66 -11.12
C GLY A 57 -11.52 4.58 -10.15
N TYR A 58 -11.67 4.18 -8.88
CA TYR A 58 -12.41 4.92 -7.86
C TYR A 58 -11.87 6.34 -7.67
N SER A 59 -12.82 7.27 -7.53
CA SER A 59 -12.55 8.69 -7.39
C SER A 59 -13.13 9.26 -6.10
N LEU A 60 -12.75 10.51 -5.79
CA LEU A 60 -13.37 11.22 -4.68
C LEU A 60 -14.89 11.36 -4.89
N ALA A 61 -15.38 11.44 -6.14
CA ALA A 61 -16.81 11.57 -6.42
C ALA A 61 -17.63 10.33 -6.00
N ASP A 62 -16.97 9.17 -5.94
CA ASP A 62 -17.54 7.88 -5.51
C ASP A 62 -17.53 7.72 -3.99
N SER A 63 -16.83 8.61 -3.27
CA SER A 63 -16.75 8.59 -1.81
C SER A 63 -18.07 9.05 -1.17
N PRO A 64 -18.59 8.33 -0.17
CA PRO A 64 -19.66 8.84 0.68
C PRO A 64 -19.23 10.06 1.51
N HIS A 65 -17.92 10.33 1.58
CA HIS A 65 -17.31 11.43 2.32
C HIS A 65 -16.75 12.53 1.41
N LYS A 66 -17.17 12.57 0.13
CA LYS A 66 -16.67 13.53 -0.86
C LYS A 66 -16.85 15.01 -0.48
N ASN A 67 -17.92 15.32 0.25
CA ASN A 67 -18.22 16.67 0.71
C ASN A 67 -17.46 17.05 1.99
N VAL A 68 -16.76 16.09 2.62
CA VAL A 68 -15.91 16.38 3.78
C VAL A 68 -14.66 17.10 3.28
N TYR A 69 -14.45 18.31 3.79
CA TYR A 69 -13.42 19.23 3.31
C TYR A 69 -13.59 19.62 1.83
N GLU A 70 -14.80 20.02 1.42
CA GLU A 70 -15.10 20.41 0.03
C GLU A 70 -14.17 21.51 -0.54
N THR A 71 -13.70 22.41 0.31
CA THR A 71 -12.73 23.45 -0.08
C THR A 71 -11.32 22.91 -0.34
N TYR A 72 -11.00 21.73 0.19
CA TYR A 72 -9.73 21.04 -0.05
C TYR A 72 -9.81 20.26 -1.37
N LYS A 73 -9.45 20.94 -2.47
CA LYS A 73 -9.38 20.39 -3.82
C LYS A 73 -8.17 19.48 -4.08
N GLY A 74 -7.61 18.87 -3.04
CA GLY A 74 -6.52 17.90 -3.18
C GLY A 74 -6.98 16.61 -3.84
N TYR A 75 -6.24 15.53 -3.57
CA TYR A 75 -6.50 14.12 -3.89
C TYR A 75 -7.84 13.78 -4.59
N LEU A 76 -7.80 13.57 -5.91
CA LEU A 76 -9.00 13.44 -6.75
C LEU A 76 -9.46 12.01 -7.02
N GLY A 77 -8.59 11.00 -6.94
CA GLY A 77 -8.92 9.61 -7.35
C GLY A 77 -7.94 9.01 -8.34
N ILE A 78 -8.17 7.76 -8.76
CA ILE A 78 -7.51 7.21 -9.96
C ILE A 78 -8.10 7.94 -11.19
N ALA A 79 -7.25 8.28 -12.17
CA ALA A 79 -7.79 8.89 -13.40
C ALA A 79 -8.52 7.82 -14.24
N PRO A 80 -9.64 8.13 -14.90
CA PRO A 80 -10.44 7.15 -15.62
C PRO A 80 -9.65 6.30 -16.63
N GLU A 81 -8.69 6.91 -17.31
CA GLU A 81 -7.80 6.25 -18.28
C GLU A 81 -6.86 5.21 -17.66
N MET A 82 -6.66 5.24 -16.34
CA MET A 82 -5.84 4.29 -15.61
C MET A 82 -6.66 3.11 -15.03
N LYS A 83 -7.97 3.06 -15.28
CA LYS A 83 -8.82 1.94 -14.85
C LYS A 83 -8.28 0.62 -15.43
N GLY A 84 -8.14 -0.39 -14.58
CA GLY A 84 -7.58 -1.69 -14.95
C GLY A 84 -6.06 -1.73 -15.17
N HIS A 85 -5.35 -0.60 -15.03
CA HIS A 85 -3.88 -0.59 -15.12
C HIS A 85 -3.24 -1.32 -13.93
N TRP A 86 -3.79 -1.10 -12.73
CA TRP A 86 -3.45 -1.85 -11.53
C TRP A 86 -4.56 -2.86 -11.26
N THR A 87 -4.20 -4.13 -11.16
CA THR A 87 -5.11 -5.25 -10.91
C THR A 87 -4.70 -5.95 -9.62
N LEU A 88 -5.50 -6.92 -9.15
CA LEU A 88 -5.13 -7.71 -7.97
C LEU A 88 -3.88 -8.58 -8.24
N GLU A 89 -3.59 -8.93 -9.49
CA GLU A 89 -2.42 -9.74 -9.84
C GLU A 89 -1.12 -8.91 -9.87
N ASN A 90 -1.18 -7.59 -9.80
CA ASN A 90 0.00 -6.72 -9.88
C ASN A 90 0.10 -5.66 -8.77
N THR A 91 -0.81 -5.70 -7.79
CA THR A 91 -0.91 -4.70 -6.73
C THR A 91 -0.72 -5.32 -5.35
N ILE A 92 0.16 -4.71 -4.55
CA ILE A 92 0.36 -5.07 -3.15
C ILE A 92 -0.18 -3.97 -2.24
N LEU A 93 -0.80 -4.35 -1.13
CA LEU A 93 -1.10 -3.46 -0.01
C LEU A 93 -0.05 -3.71 1.08
N VAL A 94 0.73 -2.69 1.41
CA VAL A 94 1.63 -2.71 2.58
C VAL A 94 0.98 -1.89 3.68
N ASP A 95 0.67 -2.53 4.81
CA ASP A 95 0.03 -1.86 5.94
C ASP A 95 0.32 -2.61 7.24
N ASP A 96 0.41 -1.87 8.34
CA ASP A 96 0.61 -2.40 9.69
C ASP A 96 -0.67 -2.98 10.32
N SER A 97 -1.78 -3.01 9.60
CA SER A 97 -3.05 -3.52 10.10
C SER A 97 -3.71 -4.48 9.13
N GLU A 98 -3.78 -5.75 9.52
CA GLU A 98 -4.53 -6.79 8.81
C GLU A 98 -6.00 -6.42 8.61
N THR A 99 -6.60 -5.74 9.59
CA THR A 99 -8.02 -5.35 9.52
C THR A 99 -8.31 -4.36 8.40
N LYS A 100 -7.32 -3.55 8.00
CA LYS A 100 -7.48 -2.62 6.88
C LYS A 100 -7.46 -3.36 5.54
N ALA A 101 -6.76 -4.49 5.45
CA ALA A 101 -6.62 -5.30 4.24
C ALA A 101 -7.62 -6.47 4.14
N VAL A 102 -8.64 -6.51 5.00
CA VAL A 102 -9.52 -7.68 5.16
C VAL A 102 -10.19 -8.17 3.87
N GLN A 103 -10.40 -7.30 2.88
CA GLN A 103 -11.05 -7.64 1.61
C GLN A 103 -10.11 -8.30 0.60
N GLN A 104 -8.79 -8.06 0.68
CA GLN A 104 -7.78 -8.65 -0.22
C GLN A 104 -6.56 -9.09 0.59
N LYS A 105 -6.76 -10.06 1.49
CA LYS A 105 -5.71 -10.57 2.39
C LYS A 105 -4.51 -11.16 1.64
N GLU A 106 -4.75 -11.77 0.48
CA GLU A 106 -3.71 -12.36 -0.35
C GLU A 106 -2.78 -11.32 -1.00
N ASN A 107 -3.22 -10.06 -1.08
CA ASN A 107 -2.44 -8.93 -1.57
C ASN A 107 -1.74 -8.15 -0.44
N HIS A 108 -1.90 -8.57 0.82
CA HIS A 108 -1.42 -7.83 1.97
C HIS A 108 -0.04 -8.32 2.41
N VAL A 109 0.90 -7.38 2.50
CA VAL A 109 2.12 -7.56 3.28
C VAL A 109 1.97 -6.78 4.58
N HIS A 110 1.82 -7.53 5.67
CA HIS A 110 1.77 -6.99 7.02
C HIS A 110 3.19 -6.68 7.51
N ILE A 111 3.48 -5.41 7.71
CA ILE A 111 4.70 -4.94 8.38
C ILE A 111 4.40 -4.58 9.83
N SER A 112 5.43 -4.55 10.67
CA SER A 112 5.30 -4.17 12.07
C SER A 112 5.03 -2.67 12.20
N SER A 113 4.39 -2.27 13.30
CA SER A 113 4.29 -0.85 13.66
C SER A 113 5.67 -0.33 14.06
N PHE A 114 6.02 0.86 13.55
CA PHE A 114 7.29 1.53 13.84
C PHE A 114 7.24 2.19 15.23
N GLU A 115 7.66 1.45 16.26
CA GLU A 115 7.65 1.90 17.67
C GLU A 115 9.07 2.06 18.25
N ASP A 116 10.08 1.35 17.71
CA ASP A 116 11.45 1.34 18.23
C ASP A 116 12.43 2.07 17.29
N LEU A 117 13.00 3.17 17.77
CA LEU A 117 13.96 3.99 17.02
C LEU A 117 15.38 3.41 17.02
N SER A 118 15.65 2.35 17.78
CA SER A 118 17.02 1.92 18.06
C SER A 118 17.62 1.00 16.99
N ARG A 119 16.81 0.31 16.18
CA ARG A 119 17.23 -0.52 15.02
C ARG A 119 16.03 -1.12 14.26
N ASP A 120 15.44 -0.35 13.35
CA ASP A 120 14.44 -0.86 12.40
C ASP A 120 15.03 -0.92 10.99
N ASP A 121 15.14 -2.13 10.43
CA ASP A 121 15.51 -2.37 9.03
C ASP A 121 14.36 -3.01 8.23
N GLU A 122 13.13 -3.03 8.75
CA GLU A 122 12.01 -3.76 8.15
C GLU A 122 11.66 -3.19 6.78
N LEU A 123 11.67 -1.86 6.62
CA LEU A 123 11.44 -1.23 5.31
C LEU A 123 12.56 -1.52 4.31
N LEU A 124 13.81 -1.69 4.77
CA LEU A 124 14.92 -2.10 3.90
C LEU A 124 14.76 -3.56 3.46
N ARG A 125 14.34 -4.44 4.37
CA ARG A 125 13.99 -5.83 4.05
C ARG A 125 12.81 -5.91 3.08
N LEU A 126 11.80 -5.07 3.27
CA LEU A 126 10.64 -4.99 2.39
C LEU A 126 11.04 -4.53 1.00
N GLN A 127 11.89 -3.51 0.90
CA GLN A 127 12.44 -3.08 -0.38
C GLN A 127 13.14 -4.26 -1.08
N HIS A 128 14.03 -4.96 -0.38
CA HIS A 128 14.75 -6.11 -0.94
C HIS A 128 13.79 -7.24 -1.37
N TYR A 129 12.76 -7.52 -0.58
CA TYR A 129 11.72 -8.50 -0.91
C TYR A 129 10.98 -8.16 -2.22
N LEU A 130 10.64 -6.88 -2.41
CA LEU A 130 9.97 -6.41 -3.62
C LEU A 130 10.92 -6.39 -4.83
N GLU A 131 12.20 -6.08 -4.64
CA GLU A 131 13.24 -6.19 -5.68
C GLU A 131 13.39 -7.65 -6.14
N MET A 132 13.35 -8.62 -5.23
CA MET A 132 13.35 -10.04 -5.56
C MET A 132 12.13 -10.46 -6.38
N TYR A 133 10.94 -9.94 -6.06
CA TYR A 133 9.75 -10.15 -6.91
C TYR A 133 9.98 -9.61 -8.32
N VAL A 134 10.46 -8.37 -8.45
CA VAL A 134 10.70 -7.73 -9.74
C VAL A 134 11.72 -8.54 -10.57
N ALA A 135 12.78 -9.03 -9.95
CA ALA A 135 13.79 -9.86 -10.60
C ALA A 135 13.23 -11.22 -11.07
N ASN A 136 12.24 -11.78 -10.38
CA ASN A 136 11.62 -13.07 -10.69
C ASN A 136 10.27 -12.96 -11.40
N LYS A 137 9.87 -11.77 -11.85
CA LYS A 137 8.55 -11.50 -12.45
C LYS A 137 8.25 -12.36 -13.69
N GLY A 138 9.28 -12.81 -14.41
CA GLY A 138 9.13 -13.74 -15.54
C GLY A 138 8.58 -15.11 -15.11
N ALA A 139 9.05 -15.63 -13.97
CA ALA A 139 8.55 -16.87 -13.37
C ALA A 139 7.23 -16.66 -12.61
N TYR A 140 7.04 -15.45 -12.06
CA TYR A 140 5.85 -15.06 -11.30
C TYR A 140 5.11 -13.87 -11.96
N PRO A 141 4.38 -14.10 -13.06
CA PRO A 141 3.60 -13.04 -13.72
C PRO A 141 2.49 -12.49 -12.82
N ASN A 142 1.99 -13.31 -11.88
CA ASN A 142 1.03 -12.94 -10.86
C ASN A 142 1.76 -12.72 -9.52
N LEU A 143 1.66 -11.51 -8.98
CA LEU A 143 2.22 -11.14 -7.69
C LEU A 143 1.71 -12.03 -6.55
N VAL A 144 0.41 -12.36 -6.53
CA VAL A 144 -0.18 -13.13 -5.42
C VAL A 144 0.42 -14.53 -5.35
N ASP A 145 0.75 -15.14 -6.48
CA ASP A 145 1.41 -16.44 -6.52
C ASP A 145 2.83 -16.35 -5.91
N TYR A 146 3.57 -15.28 -6.22
CA TYR A 146 4.86 -15.00 -5.56
C TYR A 146 4.70 -14.82 -4.05
N LEU A 147 3.71 -14.04 -3.59
CA LEU A 147 3.49 -13.81 -2.15
C LEU A 147 3.15 -15.11 -1.41
N LYS A 148 2.44 -16.04 -2.05
CA LYS A 148 2.10 -17.36 -1.48
C LYS A 148 3.32 -18.27 -1.36
N GLU A 149 4.15 -18.34 -2.39
CA GLU A 149 5.34 -19.20 -2.40
C GLU A 149 6.48 -18.63 -1.56
N HIS A 150 6.61 -17.30 -1.52
CA HIS A 150 7.65 -16.57 -0.81
C HIS A 150 7.03 -15.66 0.26
N PRO A 151 6.36 -16.19 1.31
CA PRO A 151 5.60 -15.36 2.23
C PRO A 151 6.49 -14.41 3.03
N TRP A 152 6.06 -13.14 3.13
CA TRP A 152 6.80 -12.06 3.79
C TRP A 152 7.34 -12.41 5.19
N PRO A 153 6.57 -13.01 6.14
CA PRO A 153 7.11 -13.35 7.46
C PRO A 153 8.34 -14.24 7.39
N LYS A 154 8.36 -15.23 6.47
CA LYS A 154 9.52 -16.11 6.29
C LYS A 154 10.72 -15.36 5.71
N PHE A 155 10.50 -14.34 4.88
CA PHE A 155 11.58 -13.55 4.31
C PHE A 155 12.14 -12.56 5.34
N ARG A 156 11.25 -11.84 6.04
CA ARG A 156 11.58 -10.87 7.08
C ARG A 156 12.44 -11.48 8.18
N ASP A 157 12.05 -12.67 8.64
CA ASP A 157 12.66 -13.36 9.79
C ASP A 157 13.97 -14.10 9.42
N ARG A 158 14.39 -14.10 8.15
CA ARG A 158 15.70 -14.65 7.76
C ARG A 158 16.82 -13.87 8.42
N ALA A 159 17.78 -14.60 8.98
CA ALA A 159 19.01 -14.02 9.47
C ALA A 159 19.71 -13.30 8.30
N SER A 160 20.22 -12.09 8.52
CA SER A 160 20.88 -11.28 7.48
C SER A 160 22.09 -11.97 6.82
N SER A 161 22.58 -13.08 7.39
CA SER A 161 23.65 -13.93 6.85
C SER A 161 23.19 -14.98 5.84
N GLU A 162 21.89 -15.24 5.73
CA GLU A 162 21.35 -16.17 4.74
C GLU A 162 21.02 -15.39 3.46
N GLN A 163 22.02 -15.21 2.60
CA GLN A 163 21.75 -14.76 1.23
C GLN A 163 20.78 -15.76 0.58
N PRO A 164 19.67 -15.31 -0.02
CA PRO A 164 18.85 -16.17 -0.85
C PRO A 164 19.71 -16.76 -1.98
N PRO A 165 19.41 -17.98 -2.46
CA PRO A 165 20.09 -18.52 -3.62
C PRO A 165 19.96 -17.52 -4.78
N ALA A 166 21.08 -17.28 -5.47
CA ALA A 166 21.10 -16.43 -6.65
C ALA A 166 20.02 -16.89 -7.63
N PRO A 167 19.35 -15.97 -8.35
CA PRO A 167 18.38 -16.35 -9.37
C PRO A 167 19.04 -17.36 -10.32
N GLU A 168 18.40 -18.52 -10.49
CA GLU A 168 18.86 -19.52 -11.44
C GLU A 168 18.91 -18.86 -12.82
N GLN A 169 20.11 -18.70 -13.34
CA GLN A 169 20.30 -18.28 -14.73
C GLN A 169 19.83 -19.45 -15.59
N GLY A 170 18.63 -19.31 -16.16
CA GLY A 170 18.10 -20.26 -17.13
C GLY A 170 19.09 -20.44 -18.28
N GLN A 171 19.44 -21.70 -18.55
CA GLN A 171 20.25 -22.14 -19.70
C GLN A 171 19.45 -22.06 -21.00
#